data_AF-A0A821CHJ9-F1
#
_entry.id   AF-A0A821CHJ9-F1
#
_cell.length_a   1.000
_cell.length_b   1.000
_cell.length_c   1.000
_cell.angle_alpha   90.00
_cell.angle_beta   90.00
_cell.angle_gamma   90.00
#
_symmetry.space_group_name_H-M   'P 1'
#
loop_
_entity.id
_entity.type
_entity.pdbx_description
1 polymer ?
#
loop_
_entity_poly.entity_id
_entity_poly.type
_entity_poly.pdbx_seq_one_letter_code
_entity_poly.pdbx_strand_id
1 'polypeptide(L)'
;IAYSYDCEVFTTVSSMEKREYLKKLFPRLNDEHIANSRDTTFEQQIRSITKGKGVNIVLNSLAEDKLQASVRLLAQHGRFLEIGKFDLSQNNPLGMGVFLKNTTFHGILLDS
;
A
#
# COMPACT_ATOMS: atom_id res chain seq x y z
N ILE A 1 -1.16 9.60 12.12
CA ILE A 1 -0.69 8.42 12.87
C ILE A 1 0.68 7.97 12.35
N ALA A 2 0.83 7.46 11.12
CA ALA A 2 2.15 7.02 10.64
C ALA A 2 3.27 8.09 10.81
N TYR A 3 2.99 9.35 10.46
CA TYR A 3 3.94 10.45 10.70
C TYR A 3 4.24 10.74 12.17
N SER A 4 3.32 10.50 13.10
CA SER A 4 3.61 10.69 14.54
C SER A 4 4.51 9.60 15.11
N TYR A 5 4.75 8.53 14.34
CA TYR A 5 5.73 7.48 14.60
C TYR A 5 6.95 7.59 13.68
N ASP A 6 7.16 8.74 13.05
CA ASP A 6 8.28 9.03 12.14
C ASP A 6 8.46 8.03 10.99
N CYS A 7 7.36 7.42 10.54
CA CYS A 7 7.37 6.57 9.36
C CYS A 7 7.54 7.42 8.09
N GLU A 8 8.25 6.85 7.11
CA GLU A 8 8.14 7.28 5.71
C GLU A 8 6.80 6.82 5.15
N VAL A 9 6.06 7.74 4.52
CA VAL A 9 4.68 7.50 4.08
C VAL A 9 4.60 7.60 2.56
N PHE A 10 4.07 6.55 1.93
CA PHE A 10 3.62 6.56 0.54
C PHE A 10 2.10 6.49 0.53
N THR A 11 1.47 7.21 -0.41
CA THR A 11 0.01 7.17 -0.56
C THR A 11 -0.37 7.13 -2.04
N THR A 12 -1.59 6.68 -2.32
CA THR A 12 -2.16 6.67 -3.66
C THR A 12 -3.45 7.48 -3.67
N VAL A 13 -3.65 8.31 -4.71
CA VAL A 13 -4.87 9.09 -4.88
C VAL A 13 -5.43 8.94 -6.28
N SER A 14 -6.73 9.19 -6.42
CA SER A 14 -7.44 9.09 -7.68
C SER A 14 -7.54 10.41 -8.46
N SER A 15 -7.14 11.56 -7.92
CA SER A 15 -7.30 12.84 -8.62
C SER A 15 -6.28 13.88 -8.17
N MET A 16 -6.02 14.86 -9.04
CA MET A 16 -5.17 16.01 -8.71
C MET A 16 -5.73 16.83 -7.55
N GLU A 17 -7.06 16.96 -7.45
CA GLU A 17 -7.69 17.63 -6.32
C GLU A 17 -7.35 16.94 -4.98
N LYS A 18 -7.47 15.60 -4.91
CA LYS A 18 -7.10 14.83 -3.71
C LYS A 18 -5.60 14.93 -3.41
N ARG A 19 -4.76 14.96 -4.45
CA ARG A 19 -3.31 15.15 -4.31
C ARG A 19 -2.99 16.48 -3.64
N GLU A 20 -3.53 17.58 -4.16
CA GLU A 20 -3.29 18.91 -3.62
C GLU A 20 -3.88 19.08 -2.21
N TYR A 21 -5.04 18.46 -1.95
CA TYR A 21 -5.61 18.41 -0.60
C TYR A 21 -4.69 17.74 0.41
N LEU A 22 -4.15 16.55 0.09
CA LEU A 22 -3.21 15.85 0.98
C LEU A 22 -1.93 16.65 1.22
N LYS A 23 -1.38 17.29 0.19
CA LYS A 23 -0.18 18.14 0.32
C LYS A 23 -0.41 19.33 1.24
N LYS A 24 -1.59 19.96 1.16
CA LYS A 24 -1.96 21.05 2.08
C LYS A 24 -2.09 20.57 3.52
N LEU A 25 -2.68 19.39 3.74
CA LEU A 25 -2.85 18.84 5.08
C LEU A 25 -1.54 18.30 5.68
N PHE A 26 -0.67 17.73 4.86
CA PHE A 26 0.56 17.08 5.27
C PHE A 26 1.75 17.67 4.52
N PRO A 27 2.35 18.79 4.99
CA PRO A 27 3.48 19.44 4.32
C PRO A 27 4.75 18.56 4.18
N ARG A 28 4.88 17.48 4.96
CA ARG A 28 5.96 16.46 4.83
C ARG A 28 5.73 15.48 3.67
N LEU A 29 4.56 15.46 3.05
CA LEU A 29 4.22 14.53 1.98
C LEU A 29 4.59 15.13 0.62
N ASN A 30 5.72 14.68 0.08
CA ASN A 30 6.24 15.17 -1.19
C ASN A 30 5.53 14.51 -2.38
N ASP A 31 5.62 15.14 -3.55
CA ASP A 31 4.99 14.66 -4.78
C ASP A 31 5.49 13.27 -5.22
N GLU A 32 6.73 12.93 -4.92
CA GLU A 32 7.30 11.60 -5.18
C GLU A 32 6.64 10.50 -4.34
N HIS A 33 6.08 10.85 -3.17
CA HIS A 33 5.41 9.90 -2.27
C HIS A 33 3.90 9.77 -2.53
N ILE A 34 3.37 10.46 -3.54
CA ILE A 34 1.97 10.38 -3.96
C ILE A 34 1.88 9.76 -5.36
N ALA A 35 1.31 8.56 -5.43
CA ALA A 35 1.10 7.81 -6.67
C ALA A 35 -0.38 7.73 -7.07
N ASN A 36 -0.68 7.15 -8.24
CA ASN A 36 -2.05 6.97 -8.73
C ASN A 36 -2.70 5.70 -8.12
N SER A 37 -3.95 5.79 -7.69
CA SER A 37 -4.73 4.65 -7.15
C SER A 37 -5.59 3.93 -8.20
N ARG A 38 -5.66 4.44 -9.43
CA ARG A 38 -6.53 3.87 -10.48
C ARG A 38 -5.89 2.75 -11.29
N ASP A 39 -4.57 2.64 -11.24
CA ASP A 39 -3.77 1.66 -11.95
C ASP A 39 -2.66 1.13 -11.02
N THR A 40 -1.79 0.26 -11.54
CA THR A 40 -0.69 -0.34 -10.79
C THR A 40 0.63 0.46 -10.89
N THR A 41 0.59 1.70 -11.42
CA THR A 41 1.82 2.50 -11.62
C THR A 41 2.53 2.85 -10.30
N PHE A 42 1.77 2.89 -9.19
CA PHE A 42 2.32 3.07 -7.85
C PHE A 42 3.37 2.02 -7.48
N GLU A 43 3.28 0.80 -8.02
CA GLU A 43 4.27 -0.24 -7.75
C GLU A 43 5.66 0.19 -8.24
N GLN A 44 5.76 0.66 -9.48
CA GLN A 44 7.03 1.09 -10.06
C GLN A 44 7.58 2.34 -9.35
N GLN A 45 6.71 3.30 -9.05
CA GLN A 45 7.10 4.53 -8.36
C GLN A 45 7.69 4.22 -6.97
N ILE A 46 7.00 3.43 -6.15
CA ILE A 46 7.46 3.07 -4.80
C ILE A 46 8.73 2.20 -4.88
N ARG A 47 8.82 1.27 -5.84
CA ARG A 47 10.05 0.48 -6.05
C ARG A 47 11.25 1.36 -6.38
N SER A 48 11.07 2.37 -7.22
CA SER A 48 12.15 3.30 -7.58
C SER A 48 12.68 4.03 -6.35
N ILE A 49 11.78 4.63 -5.56
CA ILE A 49 12.14 5.41 -4.36
C ILE A 49 12.78 4.52 -3.30
N THR A 50 12.22 3.33 -3.08
CA THR A 50 12.74 2.36 -2.10
C THR A 50 13.96 1.57 -2.60
N LYS A 51 14.48 1.86 -3.80
CA LYS A 51 15.60 1.15 -4.43
C LYS A 51 15.40 -0.37 -4.47
N GLY A 52 14.17 -0.77 -4.78
CA GLY A 52 13.74 -2.17 -4.85
C GLY A 52 13.46 -2.86 -3.52
N LYS A 53 13.70 -2.20 -2.37
CA LYS A 53 13.47 -2.80 -1.05
C LYS A 53 11.99 -3.04 -0.74
N GLY A 54 11.10 -2.18 -1.24
CA GLY A 54 9.69 -2.19 -0.89
C GLY A 54 9.41 -1.48 0.44
N VAL A 55 8.25 -1.75 1.03
CA VAL A 55 7.74 -1.11 2.25
C VAL A 55 7.51 -2.11 3.37
N ASN A 56 7.68 -1.66 4.62
CA ASN A 56 7.52 -2.52 5.79
C ASN A 56 6.05 -2.81 6.12
N ILE A 57 5.15 -1.86 5.86
CA ILE A 57 3.72 -2.00 6.13
C ILE A 57 2.97 -1.52 4.89
N VAL A 58 1.98 -2.30 4.47
CA VAL A 58 0.99 -1.89 3.48
C VAL A 58 -0.37 -1.87 4.14
N LEU A 59 -1.05 -0.73 4.14
CA LEU A 59 -2.46 -0.63 4.49
C LEU A 59 -3.26 -0.59 3.18
N ASN A 60 -3.86 -1.72 2.81
CA ASN A 60 -4.54 -1.88 1.54
C ASN A 60 -6.06 -1.80 1.67
N SER A 61 -6.67 -1.08 0.74
CA SER A 61 -8.11 -1.07 0.50
C SER A 61 -8.45 -1.17 -0.99
N LEU A 62 -7.46 -1.52 -1.83
CA LEU A 62 -7.62 -1.70 -3.27
C LEU A 62 -7.90 -3.16 -3.58
N ALA A 63 -8.50 -3.43 -4.74
CA ALA A 63 -8.92 -4.76 -5.15
C ALA A 63 -8.09 -5.31 -6.31
N GLU A 64 -8.18 -6.61 -6.53
CA GLU A 64 -7.73 -7.33 -7.73
C GLU A 64 -6.23 -7.12 -8.05
N ASP A 65 -5.92 -6.68 -9.26
CA ASP A 65 -4.56 -6.46 -9.77
C ASP A 65 -3.75 -5.49 -8.88
N LYS A 66 -4.43 -4.49 -8.32
CA LYS A 66 -3.85 -3.51 -7.40
C LYS A 66 -3.56 -4.12 -6.04
N LEU A 67 -4.37 -5.05 -5.53
CA LEU A 67 -4.04 -5.79 -4.32
C LEU A 67 -2.75 -6.61 -4.54
N GLN A 68 -2.67 -7.33 -5.66
CA GLN A 68 -1.50 -8.12 -6.00
C GLN A 68 -0.24 -7.24 -6.16
N ALA A 69 -0.38 -6.05 -6.75
CA ALA A 69 0.70 -5.06 -6.85
C ALA A 69 1.15 -4.55 -5.48
N SER A 70 0.20 -4.26 -4.58
CA SER A 70 0.46 -3.90 -3.20
C SER A 70 1.20 -5.01 -2.43
N VAL A 71 0.83 -6.28 -2.61
CA VAL A 71 1.51 -7.43 -1.97
C VAL A 71 2.97 -7.52 -2.43
N ARG A 72 3.24 -7.30 -3.71
CA ARG A 72 4.60 -7.32 -4.27
C ARG A 72 5.50 -6.22 -3.72
N LEU A 73 4.93 -5.12 -3.21
CA LEU A 73 5.67 -4.05 -2.55
C LEU A 73 6.13 -4.39 -1.13
N LEU A 74 5.68 -5.49 -0.52
CA LEU A 74 6.19 -5.88 0.80
C LEU A 74 7.69 -6.16 0.76
N ALA A 75 8.40 -5.47 1.65
CA ALA A 75 9.77 -5.74 2.00
C ALA A 75 9.89 -7.05 2.80
N GLN A 76 11.13 -7.49 3.03
CA GLN A 76 11.42 -8.56 3.97
C GLN A 76 10.88 -8.19 5.37
N HIS A 77 10.26 -9.15 6.06
CA HIS A 77 9.56 -8.96 7.34
C HIS A 77 8.35 -8.02 7.29
N GLY A 78 7.86 -7.71 6.08
CA GLY A 78 6.74 -6.80 5.88
C GLY A 78 5.40 -7.34 6.40
N ARG A 79 4.49 -6.41 6.71
CA ARG A 79 3.13 -6.68 7.20
C ARG A 79 2.10 -6.11 6.23
N PHE A 80 1.22 -6.96 5.74
CA PHE A 80 0.11 -6.54 4.89
C PHE A 80 -1.14 -6.42 5.74
N LEU A 81 -1.78 -5.26 5.73
CA LEU A 81 -3.00 -4.96 6.48
C LEU A 81 -4.13 -4.75 5.45
N GLU A 82 -4.94 -5.78 5.26
CA GLU A 82 -6.09 -5.76 4.35
C GLU A 82 -7.34 -5.30 5.09
N ILE A 83 -7.87 -4.14 4.69
CA ILE A 83 -9.15 -3.61 5.19
C ILE A 83 -10.26 -3.66 4.13
N GLY A 84 -9.92 -3.97 2.88
CA GLY A 84 -10.87 -4.20 1.80
C GLY A 84 -11.56 -5.57 1.93
N LYS A 85 -12.82 -5.62 1.52
CA LYS A 85 -13.65 -6.84 1.60
C LYS A 85 -13.79 -7.56 0.26
N PHE A 86 -13.44 -6.91 -0.86
CA PHE A 86 -13.72 -7.43 -2.21
C PHE A 86 -13.01 -8.77 -2.46
N ASP A 87 -11.67 -8.79 -2.49
CA ASP A 87 -10.90 -10.01 -2.76
C ASP A 87 -11.14 -11.11 -1.72
N LEU A 88 -11.33 -10.73 -0.44
CA LEU A 88 -11.70 -11.66 0.63
C LEU A 88 -13.05 -12.33 0.35
N SER A 89 -14.06 -11.55 -0.07
CA SER A 89 -15.40 -12.06 -0.37
C SER A 89 -15.45 -12.93 -1.62
N GLN A 90 -14.61 -12.60 -2.62
CA GLN A 90 -14.52 -13.35 -3.87
C GLN A 90 -13.61 -14.58 -3.76
N ASN A 91 -12.95 -14.78 -2.61
CA ASN A 91 -11.96 -15.84 -2.41
C ASN A 91 -10.87 -15.82 -3.51
N ASN A 92 -10.40 -14.62 -3.85
CA ASN A 92 -9.36 -14.45 -4.85
C ASN A 92 -8.03 -15.04 -4.37
N PRO A 93 -7.25 -15.69 -5.27
CA PRO A 93 -6.02 -16.37 -4.87
C PRO A 93 -4.93 -15.38 -4.45
N LEU A 94 -4.17 -15.75 -3.41
CA LEU A 94 -2.96 -15.06 -2.97
C LEU A 94 -1.74 -15.94 -3.22
N GLY A 95 -0.73 -15.38 -3.91
CA GLY A 95 0.52 -16.09 -4.16
C GLY A 95 1.33 -16.34 -2.88
N MET A 96 1.41 -17.58 -2.42
CA MET A 96 2.10 -17.97 -1.18
C MET A 96 3.61 -17.67 -1.17
N GLY A 97 4.22 -17.42 -2.33
CA GLY A 97 5.63 -17.06 -2.45
C GLY A 97 6.01 -15.79 -1.69
N VAL A 98 5.05 -14.89 -1.40
CA VAL A 98 5.31 -13.68 -0.60
C VAL A 98 5.76 -14.02 0.83
N PHE A 99 5.31 -15.14 1.38
CA PHE A 99 5.64 -15.56 2.75
C PHE A 99 7.10 -16.03 2.90
N LEU A 100 7.80 -16.35 1.80
CA LEU A 100 9.24 -16.61 1.82
C LEU A 100 10.07 -15.39 2.27
N LYS A 101 9.50 -14.18 2.17
CA LYS A 101 10.10 -12.94 2.70
C LYS A 101 9.89 -12.80 4.22
N ASN A 102 9.41 -13.83 4.89
CA ASN A 102 9.00 -13.81 6.31
C ASN A 102 7.96 -12.70 6.58
N THR A 103 7.03 -12.51 5.64
CA THR A 103 5.95 -11.52 5.74
C THR A 103 4.75 -12.09 6.50
N THR A 104 3.87 -11.19 6.94
CA THR A 104 2.58 -11.55 7.55
C THR A 104 1.44 -10.85 6.81
N PHE A 105 0.30 -11.52 6.66
CA PHE A 105 -0.90 -10.99 6.03
C PHE A 105 -2.03 -10.97 7.06
N HIS A 106 -2.61 -9.79 7.28
CA HIS A 106 -3.66 -9.55 8.26
C HIS A 106 -4.94 -9.12 7.55
N GLY A 107 -5.98 -9.95 7.60
CA GLY A 107 -7.35 -9.51 7.28
C GLY A 107 -7.93 -8.77 8.49
N ILE A 108 -8.39 -7.55 8.30
CA ILE A 108 -8.86 -6.66 9.38
C ILE A 108 -10.30 -6.25 9.11
N LEU A 109 -11.19 -6.66 9.99
CA LEU A 109 -12.61 -6.31 9.96
C LEU A 109 -12.95 -5.66 11.29
N LEU A 110 -13.33 -4.37 11.28
CA LEU A 110 -13.64 -3.64 12.51
C LEU A 110 -14.98 -4.06 13.12
N ASP A 111 -15.91 -4.52 12.29
CA ASP A 111 -17.30 -4.78 12.66
C ASP A 111 -17.59 -6.26 12.99
N SER A 112 -16.56 -7.08 13.20
CA SER A 112 -16.70 -8.53 13.48
C SER A 112 -16.56 -8.84 14.95
#